data_AF-A0A9E5PL82-F1
#
_entry.id   AF-A0A9E5PL82-F1
#
_cell.length_a   1.000
_cell.length_b   1.000
_cell.length_c   1.000
_cell.angle_alpha   90.00
_cell.angle_beta   90.00
_cell.angle_gamma   90.00
#
_symmetry.space_group_name_H-M   'P 1'
#
loop_
_entity.id
_entity.type
_entity.pdbx_description
1 polymer ?
#
loop_
_entity_poly.entity_id
_entity_poly.type
_entity_poly.pdbx_seq_one_letter_code
_entity_poly.pdbx_strand_id
1 'polypeptide(L)'
;VVTNLVGNALKFTGEGGTISIAIRKGSEDMEISVSDTGSGIADESKTRIFERFQQGDREDGGRVKGAGLGLAIAKELVELHGGTISVQSELGMGSTFSFTLPLYSSEALLEEAVHTQFKMCGQNNHLSLIVLAFKQAEFGALKQEGSVDWKQMLQDVEKGIRQVVRRNRNDAVIQCGDGRMIIFLRDTPKSGAVSVRERLVSTLAPFEERCPFTLTTISCPEEAENPDALVAAVENLVEEMANG
;
A
#
# COMPACT_ATOMS: atom_id res chain seq x y z
N VAL A 1 8.40 -1.30 9.02
CA VAL A 1 9.02 -2.64 9.21
C VAL A 1 10.30 -2.78 8.40
N VAL A 2 10.25 -2.74 7.06
CA VAL A 2 11.42 -2.94 6.18
C VAL A 2 12.62 -2.06 6.54
N THR A 3 12.44 -0.75 6.73
CA THR A 3 13.52 0.18 7.12
C THR A 3 14.20 -0.23 8.43
N ASN A 4 13.46 -0.80 9.37
CA ASN A 4 14.01 -1.28 10.64
C ASN A 4 14.86 -2.54 10.44
N LEU A 5 14.38 -3.49 9.64
CA LEU A 5 15.14 -4.72 9.34
C LEU A 5 16.41 -4.41 8.54
N VAL A 6 16.32 -3.56 7.52
CA VAL A 6 17.49 -3.10 6.73
C VAL A 6 18.45 -2.29 7.59
N GLY A 7 17.93 -1.42 8.47
CA GLY A 7 18.75 -0.67 9.42
C GLY A 7 19.51 -1.57 10.39
N ASN A 8 18.91 -2.68 10.83
CA ASN A 8 19.61 -3.69 11.63
C ASN A 8 20.67 -4.42 10.80
N ALA A 9 20.34 -4.89 9.60
CA ALA A 9 21.30 -5.54 8.71
C ALA A 9 22.54 -4.66 8.47
N LEU A 10 22.36 -3.38 8.14
CA LEU A 10 23.45 -2.40 7.95
C LEU A 10 24.31 -2.19 9.20
N LYS A 11 23.73 -2.36 10.37
CA LYS A 11 24.38 -2.11 11.66
C LYS A 11 25.22 -3.29 12.14
N PHE A 12 24.85 -4.51 11.74
CA PHE A 12 25.48 -5.75 12.18
C PHE A 12 26.30 -6.45 11.09
N THR A 13 26.26 -5.93 9.86
CA THR A 13 27.12 -6.39 8.76
C THR A 13 28.40 -5.55 8.72
N GLY A 14 29.55 -6.22 8.78
CA GLY A 14 30.85 -5.57 8.63
C GLY A 14 31.15 -5.12 7.20
N GLU A 15 32.27 -4.42 7.03
CA GLU A 15 32.75 -4.00 5.72
C GLU A 15 32.98 -5.21 4.80
N GLY A 16 32.54 -5.11 3.54
CA GLY A 16 32.61 -6.22 2.57
C GLY A 16 31.52 -7.29 2.74
N GLY A 17 30.66 -7.20 3.75
CA GLY A 17 29.49 -8.08 3.88
C GLY A 17 28.36 -7.72 2.92
N THR A 18 27.38 -8.61 2.80
CA THR A 18 26.26 -8.48 1.85
C THR A 18 24.93 -8.40 2.59
N ILE A 19 24.04 -7.54 2.09
CA ILE A 19 22.64 -7.46 2.52
C ILE A 19 21.75 -7.72 1.29
N SER A 20 20.83 -8.68 1.43
CA SER A 20 19.89 -9.06 0.37
C SER A 20 18.46 -8.84 0.84
N ILE A 21 17.62 -8.30 -0.04
CA ILE A 21 16.17 -8.19 0.18
C ILE A 21 15.48 -9.06 -0.85
N ALA A 22 14.60 -9.95 -0.39
CA ALA A 22 13.79 -10.78 -1.27
C ALA A 22 12.31 -10.62 -0.95
N ILE A 23 11.47 -10.76 -1.98
CA ILE A 23 10.02 -10.75 -1.87
C ILE A 23 9.53 -12.02 -2.56
N ARG A 24 8.72 -12.80 -1.85
CA ARG A 24 8.07 -14.00 -2.37
C ARG A 24 6.56 -13.86 -2.20
N LYS A 25 5.83 -13.94 -3.31
CA LYS A 25 4.37 -13.98 -3.30
C LYS A 25 3.92 -15.43 -3.09
N GLY A 26 3.20 -15.69 -2.01
CA GLY A 26 2.46 -16.93 -1.77
C GLY A 26 1.06 -16.89 -2.42
N SER A 27 0.22 -17.86 -2.08
CA SER A 27 -1.18 -17.88 -2.53
C SER A 27 -2.04 -16.87 -1.77
N GLU A 28 -1.86 -16.78 -0.45
CA GLU A 28 -2.67 -15.94 0.45
C GLU A 28 -1.85 -14.88 1.18
N ASP A 29 -0.52 -14.93 1.09
CA ASP A 29 0.38 -14.01 1.76
C ASP A 29 1.56 -13.59 0.87
N MET A 30 2.26 -12.56 1.31
CA MET A 30 3.54 -12.14 0.76
C MET A 30 4.58 -12.20 1.87
N GLU A 31 5.66 -12.93 1.63
CA GLU A 31 6.84 -12.94 2.50
C GLU A 31 7.86 -11.92 1.99
N ILE A 32 8.38 -11.10 2.90
CA ILE A 32 9.48 -10.18 2.66
C ILE A 32 10.61 -10.57 3.61
N SER A 33 11.80 -10.82 3.07
CA SER A 33 12.97 -11.19 3.84
C SER A 33 14.13 -10.21 3.66
N VAL A 34 14.85 -9.96 4.75
CA VAL A 34 16.11 -9.19 4.77
C VAL A 34 17.18 -10.10 5.34
N SER A 35 18.14 -10.47 4.50
CA SER A 35 19.28 -11.34 4.84
C SER A 35 20.55 -10.53 4.91
N ASP A 36 21.40 -10.82 5.88
CA ASP A 36 22.71 -10.24 6.08
C ASP A 36 23.78 -11.32 6.34
N THR A 37 25.04 -10.99 6.05
CA THR A 37 26.22 -11.83 6.36
C THR A 37 26.97 -11.29 7.58
N GLY A 38 26.25 -10.72 8.55
CA GLY A 38 26.81 -10.10 9.74
C GLY A 38 27.20 -11.10 10.83
N SER A 39 27.31 -10.62 12.07
CA SER A 39 27.72 -11.42 13.23
C SER A 39 26.77 -12.57 13.59
N GLY A 40 25.55 -12.57 13.07
CA GLY A 40 24.50 -13.52 13.46
C GLY A 40 24.01 -13.33 14.90
N ILE A 41 23.16 -14.26 15.33
CA ILE A 41 22.43 -14.23 16.60
C ILE A 41 22.50 -15.61 17.24
N ALA A 42 22.89 -15.66 18.52
CA ALA A 42 22.89 -16.88 19.33
C ALA A 42 21.48 -17.46 19.48
N ASP A 43 21.36 -18.79 19.51
CA ASP A 43 20.07 -19.49 19.60
C ASP A 43 19.21 -19.03 20.79
N GLU A 44 19.82 -18.81 21.96
CA GLU A 44 19.09 -18.39 23.17
C GLU A 44 18.55 -16.96 23.06
N SER A 45 19.08 -16.17 22.13
CA SER A 45 18.68 -14.77 21.92
C SER A 45 17.56 -14.63 20.89
N LYS A 46 17.38 -15.59 19.97
CA LYS A 46 16.46 -15.50 18.82
C LYS A 46 15.01 -15.20 19.19
N THR A 47 14.52 -15.72 20.32
CA THR A 47 13.16 -15.45 20.79
C THR A 47 13.03 -14.10 21.47
N ARG A 48 14.09 -13.67 22.17
CA ARG A 48 14.11 -12.46 23.01
C ARG A 48 14.35 -11.18 22.21
N ILE A 49 14.95 -11.25 21.02
CA ILE A 49 15.24 -10.04 20.21
C ILE A 49 13.98 -9.23 19.82
N PHE A 50 12.80 -9.84 19.89
CA PHE A 50 11.52 -9.17 19.64
C PHE A 50 10.90 -8.54 20.90
N GLU A 51 11.52 -8.73 22.07
CA GLU A 51 11.10 -8.09 23.31
C GLU A 51 11.59 -6.63 23.37
N ARG A 52 10.83 -5.78 24.05
CA ARG A 52 11.18 -4.36 24.21
C ARG A 52 12.45 -4.23 25.06
N PHE A 53 13.30 -3.29 24.67
CA PHE A 53 14.57 -2.95 25.35
C PHE A 53 15.65 -4.04 25.29
N GLN A 54 15.43 -5.11 24.53
CA GLN A 54 16.44 -6.13 24.32
C GLN A 54 17.53 -5.61 23.36
N GLN A 55 18.79 -5.78 23.74
CA GLN A 55 19.96 -5.45 22.93
C GLN A 55 20.90 -6.64 22.92
N GLY A 56 21.56 -6.87 21.78
CA GLY A 56 22.69 -7.80 21.72
C GLY A 56 23.94 -7.17 22.32
N ASP A 57 24.78 -8.00 22.91
CA ASP A 57 26.15 -7.65 23.25
C ASP A 57 27.00 -7.68 21.97
N ARG A 58 27.93 -6.75 21.81
CA ARG A 58 28.96 -6.83 20.76
C ARG A 58 30.08 -7.77 21.20
N GLU A 59 30.77 -8.37 20.24
CA GLU A 59 31.99 -9.15 20.48
C GLU A 59 33.10 -8.34 21.19
N ASP A 60 33.06 -7.00 21.11
CA ASP A 60 33.97 -6.08 21.82
C ASP A 60 33.51 -5.68 23.23
N GLY A 61 32.44 -6.30 23.76
CA GLY A 61 31.87 -6.01 25.08
C GLY A 61 31.07 -4.70 25.15
N GLY A 62 30.88 -4.01 24.02
CA GLY A 62 30.07 -2.80 23.92
C GLY A 62 28.59 -3.08 23.74
N ARG A 63 27.72 -2.21 24.31
CA ARG A 63 26.30 -2.21 23.95
C ARG A 63 26.10 -1.64 22.55
N VAL A 64 25.29 -2.31 21.77
CA VAL A 64 24.94 -1.85 20.44
C VAL A 64 24.04 -0.61 20.54
N LYS A 65 24.47 0.53 19.98
CA LYS A 65 23.75 1.82 20.01
C LYS A 65 22.28 1.68 19.53
N GLY A 66 21.30 2.04 20.37
CA GLY A 66 19.86 2.01 20.05
C GLY A 66 19.01 1.88 21.31
N ALA A 67 17.68 1.98 21.21
CA ALA A 67 16.76 1.83 22.36
C ALA A 67 16.26 0.37 22.56
N GLY A 68 16.60 -0.55 21.65
CA GLY A 68 16.08 -1.93 21.68
C GLY A 68 14.57 -2.05 21.40
N LEU A 69 13.99 -1.05 20.71
CA LEU A 69 12.55 -1.01 20.42
C LEU A 69 12.20 -1.41 18.99
N GLY A 70 13.17 -1.37 18.08
CA GLY A 70 12.92 -1.49 16.64
C GLY A 70 12.24 -2.80 16.25
N LEU A 71 12.79 -3.94 16.67
CA LEU A 71 12.21 -5.26 16.36
C LEU A 71 10.89 -5.52 17.08
N ALA A 72 10.73 -5.05 18.31
CA ALA A 72 9.47 -5.16 19.04
C ALA A 72 8.34 -4.39 18.34
N ILE A 73 8.60 -3.14 17.92
CA ILE A 73 7.64 -2.33 17.15
C ILE A 73 7.38 -2.97 15.79
N ALA A 74 8.41 -3.50 15.12
CA ALA A 74 8.25 -4.19 13.85
C ALA A 74 7.32 -5.41 13.98
N LYS A 75 7.49 -6.21 15.03
CA LYS A 75 6.62 -7.36 15.33
C LYS A 75 5.18 -6.93 15.57
N GLU A 76 4.97 -5.96 16.46
CA GLU A 76 3.64 -5.44 16.77
C GLU A 76 2.93 -4.89 15.52
N LEU A 77 3.64 -4.16 14.66
CA LEU A 77 3.10 -3.69 13.38
C LEU A 77 2.74 -4.84 12.44
N VAL A 78 3.60 -5.85 12.30
CA VAL A 78 3.30 -7.00 11.42
C VAL A 78 2.09 -7.78 11.92
N GLU A 79 2.02 -8.05 13.22
CA GLU A 79 0.90 -8.76 13.85
C GLU A 79 -0.42 -7.99 13.74
N LEU A 80 -0.39 -6.66 13.89
CA LEU A 80 -1.55 -5.78 13.68
C LEU A 80 -2.09 -5.83 12.24
N HIS A 81 -1.24 -6.15 11.26
CA HIS A 81 -1.66 -6.33 9.87
C HIS A 81 -2.03 -7.79 9.55
N GLY A 82 -2.16 -8.66 10.55
CA GLY A 82 -2.50 -10.08 10.39
C GLY A 82 -1.33 -10.94 9.89
N GLY A 83 -0.11 -10.42 9.95
CA GLY A 83 1.10 -11.10 9.50
C GLY A 83 1.86 -11.83 10.61
N THR A 84 2.98 -12.43 10.24
CA THR A 84 3.94 -13.02 11.19
C THR A 84 5.36 -12.53 10.92
N ILE A 85 6.23 -12.52 11.92
CA ILE A 85 7.65 -12.19 11.77
C ILE A 85 8.52 -13.26 12.43
N SER A 86 9.63 -13.61 11.79
CA SER A 86 10.56 -14.64 12.24
C SER A 86 12.01 -14.29 11.91
N VAL A 87 12.94 -15.05 12.48
CA VAL A 87 14.37 -14.93 12.20
C VAL A 87 15.00 -16.32 12.06
N GLN A 88 15.87 -16.45 11.07
CA GLN A 88 16.82 -17.55 10.93
C GLN A 88 18.22 -16.96 11.01
N SER A 89 19.08 -17.49 11.87
CA SER A 89 20.43 -16.92 12.06
C SER A 89 21.37 -17.97 12.64
N GLU A 90 22.66 -17.81 12.36
CA GLU A 90 23.74 -18.59 12.95
C GLU A 90 24.90 -17.65 13.26
N LEU A 91 25.52 -17.81 14.45
CA LEU A 91 26.64 -16.98 14.88
C LEU A 91 27.78 -17.03 13.85
N GLY A 92 28.28 -15.87 13.47
CA GLY A 92 29.34 -15.70 12.47
C GLY A 92 28.91 -15.90 11.01
N MET A 93 27.68 -16.36 10.75
CA MET A 93 27.17 -16.65 9.40
C MET A 93 26.15 -15.60 8.92
N GLY A 94 25.53 -14.87 9.84
CA GLY A 94 24.58 -13.80 9.55
C GLY A 94 23.15 -14.12 9.96
N SER A 95 22.21 -13.30 9.49
CA SER A 95 20.79 -13.40 9.87
C SER A 95 19.88 -13.19 8.68
N THR A 96 18.71 -13.84 8.69
CA THR A 96 17.60 -13.60 7.79
C THR A 96 16.36 -13.33 8.62
N PHE A 97 15.86 -12.10 8.55
CA PHE A 97 14.59 -11.71 9.13
C PHE A 97 13.51 -11.78 8.06
N SER A 98 12.44 -12.52 8.31
CA SER A 98 11.32 -12.66 7.39
C SER A 98 10.03 -12.20 8.06
N PHE A 99 9.17 -11.51 7.33
CA PHE A 99 7.80 -11.28 7.77
C PHE A 99 6.81 -11.52 6.63
N THR A 100 5.62 -12.01 7.00
CA THR A 100 4.50 -12.22 6.08
C THR A 100 3.45 -11.16 6.28
N LEU A 101 2.73 -10.82 5.21
CA LEU A 101 1.50 -10.04 5.24
C LEU A 101 0.45 -10.73 4.38
N PRO A 102 -0.82 -10.81 4.80
CA PRO A 102 -1.90 -11.29 3.95
C PRO A 102 -1.97 -10.50 2.64
N LEU A 103 -2.20 -11.21 1.54
CA LEU A 103 -2.54 -10.60 0.27
C LEU A 103 -4.03 -10.28 0.29
N TYR A 104 -4.36 -9.00 0.21
CA TYR A 104 -5.72 -8.57 -0.05
C TYR A 104 -5.94 -8.53 -1.56
N SER A 105 -7.04 -9.12 -2.01
CA SER A 105 -7.48 -8.95 -3.39
C SER A 105 -7.93 -7.50 -3.62
N SER A 106 -7.96 -7.06 -4.87
CA SER A 106 -8.42 -5.70 -5.21
C SER A 106 -9.86 -5.47 -4.77
N GLU A 107 -10.68 -6.53 -4.81
CA GLU A 107 -12.08 -6.56 -4.38
C GLU A 107 -12.19 -6.40 -2.86
N ALA A 108 -11.43 -7.18 -2.09
CA ALA A 108 -11.42 -7.07 -0.63
C ALA A 108 -10.93 -5.69 -0.14
N LEU A 109 -9.93 -5.10 -0.82
CA LEU A 109 -9.47 -3.74 -0.53
C LEU A 109 -10.54 -2.70 -0.82
N LEU A 110 -11.26 -2.85 -1.93
CA LEU A 110 -12.36 -1.96 -2.30
C LEU A 110 -13.48 -2.03 -1.28
N GLU A 111 -13.91 -3.24 -0.93
CA GLU A 111 -14.95 -3.50 0.06
C GLU A 111 -14.62 -2.84 1.41
N GLU A 112 -13.44 -3.13 1.95
CA GLU A 112 -13.00 -2.56 3.23
C GLU A 112 -12.87 -1.04 3.17
N ALA A 113 -12.36 -0.50 2.06
CA ALA A 113 -12.24 0.94 1.86
C ALA A 113 -13.61 1.63 1.82
N VAL A 114 -14.57 1.11 1.04
CA VAL A 114 -15.93 1.66 0.95
C VAL A 114 -16.60 1.66 2.32
N HIS A 115 -16.56 0.52 3.02
CA HIS A 115 -17.13 0.40 4.36
C HIS A 115 -16.49 1.36 5.35
N THR A 116 -15.16 1.47 5.35
CA THR A 116 -14.44 2.38 6.24
C THR A 116 -14.78 3.83 5.95
N GLN A 117 -14.76 4.25 4.67
CA GLN A 117 -15.07 5.63 4.29
C GLN A 117 -16.53 5.98 4.62
N PHE A 118 -17.47 5.04 4.42
CA PHE A 118 -18.88 5.24 4.74
C PHE A 118 -19.12 5.38 6.25
N LYS A 119 -18.50 4.51 7.07
CA LYS A 119 -18.55 4.61 8.54
C LYS A 119 -18.00 5.96 9.06
N MET A 120 -17.11 6.57 8.29
CA MET A 120 -16.50 7.86 8.60
C MET A 120 -17.26 9.07 8.03
N CYS A 121 -18.41 8.87 7.36
CA CYS A 121 -19.29 9.97 6.96
C CYS A 121 -20.03 10.57 8.18
N GLY A 122 -20.33 11.86 8.09
CA GLY A 122 -21.05 12.62 9.13
C GLY A 122 -22.57 12.49 9.03
N GLN A 123 -23.29 13.52 9.46
CA GLN A 123 -24.76 13.45 9.64
C GLN A 123 -25.57 13.17 8.36
N ASN A 124 -25.00 13.41 7.18
CA ASN A 124 -25.73 13.26 5.92
C ASN A 124 -25.49 11.91 5.22
N ASN A 125 -24.56 11.07 5.73
CA ASN A 125 -24.23 9.74 5.17
C ASN A 125 -24.07 9.67 3.64
N HIS A 126 -23.62 10.76 3.01
CA HIS A 126 -23.32 10.76 1.59
C HIS A 126 -21.88 10.29 1.38
N LEU A 127 -21.72 9.29 0.53
CA LEU A 127 -20.41 8.86 0.05
C LEU A 127 -20.49 8.77 -1.47
N SER A 128 -19.68 9.59 -2.14
CA SER A 128 -19.53 9.50 -3.59
C SER A 128 -18.15 8.99 -3.93
N LEU A 129 -18.08 8.18 -4.98
CA LEU A 129 -16.83 7.72 -5.57
C LEU A 129 -16.67 8.28 -6.97
N ILE A 130 -15.43 8.56 -7.34
CA ILE A 130 -15.03 8.74 -8.72
C ILE A 130 -14.02 7.65 -9.05
N VAL A 131 -14.38 6.81 -10.02
CA VAL A 131 -13.51 5.77 -10.55
C VAL A 131 -12.84 6.32 -11.80
N LEU A 132 -11.52 6.48 -11.73
CA LEU A 132 -10.67 6.71 -12.89
C LEU A 132 -10.14 5.35 -13.36
N ALA A 133 -10.35 5.02 -14.63
CA ALA A 133 -9.79 3.81 -15.22
C ALA A 133 -9.11 4.12 -16.55
N PHE A 134 -7.82 3.81 -16.67
CA PHE A 134 -7.12 3.81 -17.95
C PHE A 134 -7.61 2.64 -18.82
N LYS A 135 -7.62 2.83 -20.13
CA LYS A 135 -7.86 1.72 -21.06
C LYS A 135 -6.75 0.68 -20.95
N GLN A 136 -7.15 -0.59 -20.81
CA GLN A 136 -6.22 -1.67 -20.47
C GLN A 136 -5.18 -1.96 -21.56
N ALA A 137 -5.53 -1.85 -22.84
CA ALA A 137 -4.61 -2.12 -23.93
C ALA A 137 -3.44 -1.11 -23.94
N GLU A 138 -3.77 0.17 -23.85
CA GLU A 138 -2.82 1.28 -23.85
C GLU A 138 -2.00 1.29 -22.55
N PHE A 139 -2.65 1.09 -21.40
CA PHE A 139 -1.97 1.03 -20.12
C PHE A 139 -1.05 -0.19 -19.98
N GLY A 140 -1.47 -1.34 -20.54
CA GLY A 140 -0.67 -2.56 -20.62
C GLY A 140 0.58 -2.37 -21.47
N ALA A 141 0.45 -1.70 -22.62
CA ALA A 141 1.59 -1.37 -23.49
C ALA A 141 2.63 -0.50 -22.75
N LEU A 142 2.17 0.53 -22.03
CA LEU A 142 3.05 1.40 -21.23
C LEU A 142 3.85 0.64 -20.15
N LYS A 143 3.26 -0.41 -19.56
CA LYS A 143 3.95 -1.26 -18.57
C LYS A 143 5.02 -2.16 -19.20
N GLN A 144 4.81 -2.64 -20.43
CA GLN A 144 5.74 -3.55 -21.09
C GLN A 144 7.00 -2.87 -21.62
N GLU A 145 6.94 -1.58 -21.93
CA GLU A 145 8.11 -0.82 -22.39
C GLU A 145 9.19 -0.64 -21.32
N GLY A 146 8.94 -1.06 -20.07
CA GLY A 146 9.92 -0.99 -18.98
C GLY A 146 10.33 0.43 -18.62
N SER A 147 9.63 1.44 -19.13
CA SER A 147 9.97 2.84 -18.92
C SER A 147 9.59 3.29 -17.50
N VAL A 148 10.40 4.16 -16.91
CA VAL A 148 10.08 4.86 -15.66
C VAL A 148 8.88 5.81 -15.84
N ASP A 149 8.54 6.13 -17.09
CA ASP A 149 7.59 7.16 -17.47
C ASP A 149 6.15 6.85 -17.04
N TRP A 150 5.71 5.59 -17.06
CA TRP A 150 4.34 5.25 -16.65
C TRP A 150 4.12 5.40 -15.13
N LYS A 151 5.14 5.08 -14.31
CA LYS A 151 5.07 5.30 -12.85
C LYS A 151 5.03 6.79 -12.53
N GLN A 152 5.84 7.59 -13.23
CA GLN A 152 5.83 9.04 -13.09
C GLN A 152 4.48 9.63 -13.53
N MET A 153 3.92 9.15 -14.65
CA MET A 153 2.59 9.53 -15.11
C MET A 153 1.52 9.27 -14.05
N LEU A 154 1.50 8.08 -13.44
CA LEU A 154 0.54 7.77 -12.36
C LEU A 154 0.71 8.71 -11.16
N GLN A 155 1.94 9.04 -10.78
CA GLN A 155 2.21 10.00 -9.71
C GLN A 155 1.72 11.41 -10.05
N ASP A 156 1.91 11.84 -11.30
CA ASP A 156 1.47 13.15 -11.77
C ASP A 156 -0.07 13.24 -11.85
N VAL A 157 -0.73 12.17 -12.29
CA VAL A 157 -2.20 12.04 -12.28
C VAL A 157 -2.72 12.08 -10.84
N GLU A 158 -2.13 11.30 -9.93
CA GLU A 158 -2.50 11.33 -8.51
C GLU A 158 -2.33 12.71 -7.90
N LYS A 159 -1.23 13.40 -8.23
CA LYS A 159 -0.97 14.77 -7.79
C LYS A 159 -2.05 15.73 -8.31
N GLY A 160 -2.44 15.61 -9.58
CA GLY A 160 -3.55 16.37 -10.18
C GLY A 160 -4.87 16.12 -9.46
N ILE A 161 -5.21 14.85 -9.20
CA ILE A 161 -6.40 14.47 -8.42
C ILE A 161 -6.37 15.12 -7.04
N ARG A 162 -5.26 14.97 -6.31
CA ARG A 162 -5.12 15.53 -4.96
C ARG A 162 -5.23 17.05 -4.94
N GLN A 163 -4.82 17.77 -6.00
CA GLN A 163 -5.01 19.22 -6.08
C GLN A 163 -6.50 19.61 -6.14
N VAL A 164 -7.32 18.83 -6.84
CA VAL A 164 -8.77 19.09 -6.95
C VAL A 164 -9.49 18.70 -5.66
N VAL A 165 -9.10 17.58 -5.06
CA VAL A 165 -9.79 16.94 -3.93
C VAL A 165 -9.44 17.56 -2.56
N ARG A 166 -8.26 18.18 -2.41
CA ARG A 166 -7.73 18.77 -1.15
C ARG A 166 -8.58 19.85 -0.47
N ARG A 167 -9.74 20.24 -1.02
CA ARG A 167 -10.66 21.17 -0.35
C ARG A 167 -11.31 20.55 0.90
N ASN A 168 -11.44 19.23 0.96
CA ASN A 168 -11.84 18.50 2.17
C ASN A 168 -10.66 17.64 2.66
N ARG A 169 -10.27 17.78 3.94
CA ARG A 169 -9.17 16.97 4.54
C ARG A 169 -9.50 15.48 4.66
N ASN A 170 -10.70 15.10 4.26
CA ASN A 170 -11.31 13.83 4.56
C ASN A 170 -11.34 12.86 3.36
N ASP A 171 -11.06 13.35 2.16
CA ASP A 171 -11.17 12.56 0.95
C ASP A 171 -9.95 11.64 0.76
N ALA A 172 -10.19 10.44 0.26
CA ALA A 172 -9.17 9.40 0.07
C ALA A 172 -8.98 9.07 -1.42
N VAL A 173 -7.78 8.63 -1.79
CA VAL A 173 -7.47 8.15 -3.14
C VAL A 173 -6.75 6.82 -3.01
N ILE A 174 -7.29 5.78 -3.65
CA ILE A 174 -6.74 4.42 -3.66
C ILE A 174 -6.30 4.09 -5.09
N GLN A 175 -5.07 3.61 -5.25
CA GLN A 175 -4.57 3.07 -6.51
C GLN A 175 -4.63 1.55 -6.47
N CYS A 176 -5.30 0.94 -7.46
CA CYS A 176 -5.52 -0.51 -7.48
C CYS A 176 -4.38 -1.28 -8.19
N GLY A 177 -3.39 -0.57 -8.75
CA GLY A 177 -2.21 -1.16 -9.40
C GLY A 177 -2.43 -1.69 -10.83
N ASP A 178 -3.68 -1.83 -11.25
CA ASP A 178 -4.14 -2.27 -12.57
C ASP A 178 -4.52 -1.10 -13.50
N GLY A 179 -4.19 0.13 -13.11
CA GLY A 179 -4.55 1.34 -13.88
C GLY A 179 -5.84 2.00 -13.40
N ARG A 180 -6.47 1.47 -12.34
CA ARG A 180 -7.59 2.15 -11.69
C ARG A 180 -7.15 3.00 -10.51
N MET A 181 -7.81 4.15 -10.36
CA MET A 181 -7.78 4.97 -9.16
C MET A 181 -9.19 5.24 -8.68
N ILE A 182 -9.42 5.05 -7.39
CA ILE A 182 -10.73 5.23 -6.74
C ILE A 182 -10.61 6.41 -5.79
N ILE A 183 -11.44 7.42 -6.03
CA ILE A 183 -11.44 8.69 -5.30
C ILE A 183 -12.69 8.72 -4.45
N PHE A 184 -12.54 8.79 -3.14
CA PHE A 184 -13.63 8.84 -2.17
C PHE A 184 -13.89 10.29 -1.79
N LEU A 185 -15.13 10.72 -1.96
CA LEU A 185 -15.62 12.05 -1.61
C LEU A 185 -16.60 11.91 -0.45
N ARG A 186 -16.12 12.14 0.78
CA ARG A 186 -16.95 12.01 1.98
C ARG A 186 -17.90 13.20 2.11
N ASP A 187 -19.09 12.92 2.65
CA ASP A 187 -20.17 13.89 2.87
C ASP A 187 -20.50 14.71 1.61
N THR A 188 -20.27 14.11 0.44
CA THR A 188 -20.43 14.76 -0.87
C THR A 188 -21.57 14.07 -1.61
N PRO A 189 -22.70 14.74 -1.84
CA PRO A 189 -23.80 14.19 -2.62
C PRO A 189 -23.45 14.15 -4.12
N LYS A 190 -24.30 13.51 -4.92
CA LYS A 190 -24.09 13.31 -6.35
C LYS A 190 -23.75 14.58 -7.12
N SER A 191 -24.46 15.69 -6.86
CA SER A 191 -24.21 16.98 -7.53
C SER A 191 -22.81 17.54 -7.24
N GLY A 192 -22.33 17.35 -6.01
CA GLY A 192 -20.98 17.72 -5.60
C GLY A 192 -19.92 16.84 -6.29
N ALA A 193 -20.19 15.53 -6.39
CA ALA A 193 -19.30 14.58 -7.06
C ALA A 193 -19.17 14.89 -8.56
N VAL A 194 -20.28 15.21 -9.24
CA VAL A 194 -20.27 15.65 -10.65
C VAL A 194 -19.40 16.90 -10.83
N SER A 195 -19.54 17.89 -9.93
CA SER A 195 -18.74 19.11 -9.96
C SER A 195 -17.24 18.83 -9.73
N VAL A 196 -16.89 17.85 -8.90
CA VAL A 196 -15.50 17.41 -8.71
C VAL A 196 -14.99 16.72 -9.96
N ARG A 197 -15.78 15.82 -10.55
CA ARG A 197 -15.44 15.09 -11.78
C ARG A 197 -15.12 16.06 -12.93
N GLU A 198 -15.93 17.08 -13.16
CA GLU A 198 -15.69 18.06 -14.24
C GLU A 198 -14.36 18.81 -14.07
N ARG A 199 -14.01 19.16 -12.82
CA ARG A 199 -12.69 19.75 -12.52
C ARG A 199 -11.55 18.77 -12.76
N LEU A 200 -11.76 17.49 -12.44
CA LEU A 200 -10.79 16.43 -12.72
C LEU A 200 -10.58 16.26 -14.22
N VAL A 201 -11.65 16.20 -15.04
CA VAL A 201 -11.55 16.15 -16.51
C VAL A 201 -10.65 17.29 -17.02
N SER A 202 -10.92 18.53 -16.62
CA SER A 202 -10.12 19.68 -17.05
C SER A 202 -8.66 19.62 -16.57
N THR A 203 -8.41 19.10 -15.37
CA THR A 203 -7.06 19.01 -14.77
C THR A 203 -6.26 17.88 -15.39
N LEU A 204 -6.93 16.79 -15.78
CA LEU A 204 -6.30 15.55 -16.26
C LEU A 204 -6.26 15.44 -17.78
N ALA A 205 -6.87 16.36 -18.52
CA ALA A 205 -6.83 16.40 -19.99
C ALA A 205 -5.42 16.21 -20.59
N PRO A 206 -4.32 16.77 -20.04
CA PRO A 206 -2.98 16.54 -20.60
C PRO A 206 -2.50 15.08 -20.55
N PHE A 207 -3.10 14.24 -19.70
CA PHE A 207 -2.75 12.82 -19.60
C PHE A 207 -3.57 11.95 -20.57
N GLU A 208 -4.71 12.45 -21.06
CA GLU A 208 -5.62 11.69 -21.91
C GLU A 208 -5.00 11.35 -23.27
N GLU A 209 -4.12 12.23 -23.78
CA GLU A 209 -3.32 11.98 -24.99
C GLU A 209 -2.25 10.89 -24.79
N ARG A 210 -1.75 10.72 -23.56
CA ARG A 210 -0.72 9.73 -23.24
C ARG A 210 -1.33 8.36 -22.98
N CYS A 211 -2.43 8.33 -22.23
CA CYS A 211 -3.17 7.11 -21.92
C CYS A 211 -4.64 7.48 -21.72
N PRO A 212 -5.53 7.11 -22.66
CA PRO A 212 -6.94 7.38 -22.54
C PRO A 212 -7.52 6.78 -21.25
N PHE A 213 -8.39 7.52 -20.57
CA PHE A 213 -9.04 7.08 -19.35
C PHE A 213 -10.52 7.49 -19.34
N THR A 214 -11.27 6.85 -18.45
CA THR A 214 -12.66 7.21 -18.14
C THR A 214 -12.76 7.70 -16.71
N LEU A 215 -13.77 8.55 -16.45
CA LEU A 215 -14.11 9.04 -15.12
C LEU A 215 -15.60 8.83 -14.87
N THR A 216 -15.92 7.86 -14.01
CA THR A 216 -17.30 7.53 -13.67
C THR A 216 -17.58 7.84 -12.21
N THR A 217 -18.74 8.43 -11.94
CA THR A 217 -19.21 8.77 -10.59
C THR A 217 -20.27 7.79 -10.15
N ILE A 218 -20.20 7.35 -8.89
CA ILE A 218 -21.27 6.57 -8.24
C ILE A 218 -21.47 7.15 -6.85
N SER A 219 -22.71 7.48 -6.50
CA SER A 219 -23.06 8.13 -5.23
C SER A 219 -24.01 7.29 -4.39
N CYS A 220 -23.75 7.21 -3.09
CA CYS A 220 -24.66 6.69 -2.08
C CYS A 220 -25.25 7.85 -1.27
N PRO A 221 -26.59 7.90 -1.05
CA PRO A 221 -27.60 6.90 -1.41
C PRO A 221 -28.21 7.03 -2.82
N GLU A 222 -27.86 8.05 -3.62
CA GLU A 222 -28.61 8.41 -4.84
C GLU A 222 -28.57 7.38 -5.98
N GLU A 223 -27.51 6.59 -6.09
CA GLU A 223 -27.29 5.57 -7.13
C GLU A 223 -27.03 4.19 -6.53
N ALA A 224 -26.57 4.12 -5.29
CA ALA A 224 -26.42 2.90 -4.50
C ALA A 224 -26.97 3.13 -3.09
N GLU A 225 -27.91 2.32 -2.64
CA GLU A 225 -28.65 2.60 -1.39
C GLU A 225 -27.82 2.43 -0.11
N ASN A 226 -26.71 1.68 -0.18
CA ASN A 226 -25.87 1.33 0.95
C ASN A 226 -24.42 1.00 0.49
N PRO A 227 -23.46 0.82 1.41
CA PRO A 227 -22.07 0.47 1.08
C PRO A 227 -21.91 -0.79 0.23
N ASP A 228 -22.68 -1.84 0.48
CA ASP A 228 -22.60 -3.10 -0.27
C ASP A 228 -23.01 -2.89 -1.74
N ALA A 229 -24.12 -2.16 -1.96
CA ALA A 229 -24.57 -1.79 -3.30
C ALA A 229 -23.55 -0.89 -4.03
N LEU A 230 -22.79 -0.08 -3.27
CA LEU A 230 -21.76 0.79 -3.81
C LEU A 230 -20.52 0.00 -4.25
N VAL A 231 -20.13 -1.02 -3.49
CA VAL A 231 -19.08 -1.98 -3.88
C VAL A 231 -19.48 -2.71 -5.15
N ALA A 232 -20.68 -3.31 -5.18
CA ALA A 232 -21.18 -4.03 -6.34
C ALA A 232 -21.26 -3.16 -7.61
N ALA A 233 -21.67 -1.89 -7.47
CA ALA A 233 -21.71 -0.95 -8.58
C ALA A 233 -20.31 -0.64 -9.16
N VAL A 234 -19.29 -0.52 -8.29
CA VAL A 234 -17.90 -0.34 -8.73
C VAL A 234 -17.37 -1.61 -9.40
N GLU A 235 -17.68 -2.80 -8.87
CA GLU A 235 -17.25 -4.07 -9.46
C GLU A 235 -17.85 -4.31 -10.84
N ASN A 236 -19.17 -4.09 -11.01
CA ASN A 236 -19.82 -4.18 -12.32
C ASN A 236 -19.19 -3.24 -13.34
N LEU A 237 -18.89 -2.01 -12.92
CA LEU A 237 -18.22 -1.03 -13.77
C LEU A 237 -16.82 -1.48 -14.21
N VAL A 238 -16.11 -2.20 -13.34
CA VAL A 238 -14.80 -2.76 -13.64
C VAL A 238 -14.90 -3.91 -14.62
N GLU A 239 -15.91 -4.78 -14.48
CA GLU A 239 -16.17 -5.86 -15.44
C GLU A 239 -16.56 -5.32 -16.83
N GLU A 240 -17.41 -4.29 -16.90
CA GLU A 240 -17.76 -3.63 -18.16
C GLU A 240 -16.53 -3.05 -18.87
N MET A 241 -15.63 -2.42 -18.12
CA MET A 241 -14.39 -1.85 -18.64
C MET A 241 -13.34 -2.90 -19.04
N ALA A 242 -13.38 -4.09 -18.44
CA ALA A 242 -12.49 -5.19 -18.82
C ALA A 242 -12.93 -5.87 -20.13
N ASN A 243 -14.21 -5.80 -20.45
CA ASN A 243 -14.82 -6.47 -21.61
C ASN A 243 -14.98 -5.59 -22.86
N GLY A 244 -14.72 -4.27 -22.76
CA GLY A 244 -14.87 -3.29 -23.83
C GLY A 244 -13.55 -2.68 -24.30
#